data_AF-A0A7C4J5D8-F1
#
_entry.id   AF-A0A7C4J5D8-F1
#
_cell.length_a   1.000
_cell.length_b   1.000
_cell.length_c   1.000
_cell.angle_alpha   90.00
_cell.angle_beta   90.00
_cell.angle_gamma   90.00
#
_symmetry.space_group_name_H-M   'P 1'
#
loop_
_entity.id
_entity.type
_entity.pdbx_description
1 polymer ?
#
loop_
_entity_poly.entity_id
_entity_poly.type
_entity_poly.pdbx_seq_one_letter_code
_entity_poly.pdbx_strand_id
1 'polypeptide(L)'
;MPSHRPLLIVAALVIAVTVIVSCASPTPVPPTPRPIDSATPFAVTPEPSLPDLTLPTLTPTPQPTPLPTKPRPGYTPVPDDVVSPVVIDRSPLPGEAASPDAPIQVVFDRAMDRSAVESAFQVYPATPGEIKWTDDRTLVFTPAQKLQRAGVYDVVIDQRARDAQGAPLNQAYQFRFTTAGYLEVAQVIPAPATADAEPGSTITVIFNRPIVPLTNLDAQQNFPQPARSRILLKFRFCGRLIFT
;
A
#
# COMPACT_ATOMS: atom_id res chain seq x y z
N MET A 1 -36.80 -33.51 -15.40
CA MET A 1 -35.71 -34.39 -14.90
C MET A 1 -35.21 -35.22 -16.07
N PRO A 2 -33.91 -35.47 -16.30
CA PRO A 2 -32.65 -34.87 -15.80
C PRO A 2 -31.85 -34.16 -16.95
N SER A 3 -31.16 -33.03 -16.74
CA SER A 3 -29.71 -32.85 -16.43
C SER A 3 -28.75 -33.56 -17.42
N HIS A 4 -27.79 -32.90 -18.06
CA HIS A 4 -26.64 -32.24 -17.43
C HIS A 4 -25.96 -31.17 -18.30
N ARG A 5 -25.43 -30.18 -17.58
CA ARG A 5 -24.62 -29.03 -17.99
C ARG A 5 -23.20 -29.44 -18.43
N PRO A 6 -22.53 -28.63 -19.27
CA PRO A 6 -21.13 -28.84 -19.65
C PRO A 6 -20.20 -28.50 -18.49
N LEU A 7 -19.34 -29.45 -18.10
CA LEU A 7 -18.36 -29.33 -17.03
C LEU A 7 -17.16 -28.50 -17.53
N LEU A 8 -16.98 -27.35 -16.89
CA LEU A 8 -15.85 -26.46 -17.00
C LEU A 8 -14.54 -27.11 -16.51
N ILE A 9 -13.56 -27.03 -17.39
CA ILE A 9 -12.12 -26.81 -17.16
C ILE A 9 -11.81 -26.32 -15.73
N VAL A 10 -11.09 -27.11 -14.94
CA VAL A 10 -10.26 -26.61 -13.84
C VAL A 10 -8.94 -27.37 -13.84
N ALA A 11 -7.89 -26.66 -14.27
CA ALA A 11 -6.51 -27.09 -14.20
C ALA A 11 -6.09 -27.26 -12.73
N ALA A 12 -5.78 -28.49 -12.33
CA ALA A 12 -5.18 -28.80 -11.05
C ALA A 12 -3.68 -28.46 -11.08
N LEU A 13 -3.31 -27.32 -10.50
CA LEU A 13 -1.91 -27.01 -10.19
C LEU A 13 -1.54 -27.72 -8.88
N VAL A 14 -0.97 -28.92 -9.01
CA VAL A 14 -0.38 -29.68 -7.89
C VAL A 14 1.02 -29.13 -7.65
N ILE A 15 1.22 -28.36 -6.59
CA ILE A 15 2.56 -28.03 -6.09
C ILE A 15 2.93 -29.09 -5.06
N ALA A 16 3.61 -30.14 -5.52
CA ALA A 16 4.28 -31.11 -4.68
C ALA A 16 5.63 -30.51 -4.23
N VAL A 17 5.78 -30.28 -2.93
CA VAL A 17 7.09 -29.96 -2.32
C VAL A 17 7.59 -31.22 -1.63
N THR A 18 8.51 -31.91 -2.29
CA THR A 18 9.25 -33.07 -1.77
C THR A 18 10.54 -32.55 -1.14
N VAL A 19 10.77 -32.78 0.15
CA VAL A 19 12.06 -32.49 0.81
C VAL A 19 12.66 -33.81 1.29
N ILE A 20 13.79 -34.18 0.67
CA ILE A 20 14.63 -35.33 1.00
C ILE A 20 15.66 -34.85 2.02
N VAL A 21 15.71 -35.46 3.21
CA VAL A 21 16.75 -35.20 4.22
C VAL A 21 17.81 -36.29 4.12
N SER A 22 19.02 -35.89 3.71
CA SER A 22 20.22 -36.74 3.70
C SER A 22 21.13 -36.34 4.86
N CYS A 23 21.50 -37.30 5.70
CA CYS A 23 22.39 -37.15 6.86
C CYS A 23 23.85 -37.41 6.45
N ALA A 24 24.74 -36.42 6.64
CA ALA A 24 26.17 -36.64 6.85
C ALA A 24 26.77 -35.42 7.58
N SER A 25 27.28 -35.62 8.79
CA SER A 25 28.01 -34.62 9.57
C SER A 25 29.52 -34.88 9.44
N PRO A 26 30.37 -33.86 9.21
CA PRO A 26 31.80 -34.01 9.44
C PRO A 26 32.17 -33.68 10.89
N THR A 27 32.99 -34.56 11.47
CA THR A 27 33.59 -34.51 12.82
C THR A 27 34.56 -33.34 13.02
N PRO A 28 34.69 -32.77 14.24
CA PRO A 28 35.71 -31.77 14.56
C PRO A 28 37.08 -32.41 14.87
N VAL A 29 38.16 -31.85 14.30
CA VAL A 29 39.56 -32.20 14.61
C VAL A 29 40.10 -31.22 15.68
N PRO A 30 40.78 -31.69 16.74
CA PRO A 30 41.37 -30.83 17.76
C PRO A 30 42.77 -30.28 17.35
N PRO A 31 43.16 -29.05 17.79
CA PRO A 31 44.50 -28.53 17.52
C PRO A 31 45.55 -28.97 18.56
N THR A 32 46.75 -29.31 18.06
CA THR A 32 47.96 -29.65 18.82
C THR A 32 48.60 -28.44 19.53
N PRO A 33 49.05 -28.53 20.79
CA PRO A 33 49.74 -27.45 21.48
C PRO A 33 51.26 -27.43 21.18
N ARG A 34 51.87 -26.24 21.13
CA ARG A 34 53.33 -26.05 21.15
C ARG A 34 53.80 -25.31 22.41
N PRO A 35 55.04 -25.54 22.86
CA PRO A 35 55.49 -25.22 24.20
C PRO A 35 55.92 -23.76 24.37
N ILE A 36 55.81 -23.33 25.63
CA ILE A 36 56.19 -22.05 26.20
C ILE A 36 57.70 -22.06 26.41
N ASP A 37 58.39 -20.98 26.06
CA ASP A 37 59.66 -20.67 26.71
C ASP A 37 59.76 -19.19 27.08
N SER A 38 60.36 -19.01 28.25
CA SER A 38 60.33 -17.82 29.09
C SER A 38 61.41 -16.81 28.72
N ALA A 39 61.09 -15.52 28.73
CA ALA A 39 62.01 -14.46 29.17
C ALA A 39 61.25 -13.13 29.37
N THR A 40 61.11 -12.71 30.62
CA THR A 40 60.93 -11.30 31.00
C THR A 40 62.27 -10.75 31.47
N PRO A 41 62.60 -9.49 31.16
CA PRO A 41 62.39 -8.48 32.20
C PRO A 41 61.83 -7.13 31.69
N PHE A 42 60.96 -6.60 32.55
CA PHE A 42 60.56 -5.21 32.83
C PHE A 42 60.93 -4.02 31.91
N ALA A 43 59.90 -3.19 31.77
CA ALA A 43 59.87 -1.73 31.69
C ALA A 43 60.27 -1.07 30.36
N VAL A 44 59.29 -0.54 29.64
CA VAL A 44 58.99 0.91 29.54
C VAL A 44 57.55 1.01 29.02
N THR A 45 56.68 1.73 29.72
CA THR A 45 55.39 2.19 29.17
C THR A 45 55.64 3.47 28.39
N PRO A 46 55.53 3.49 27.06
CA PRO A 46 55.10 4.67 26.34
C PRO A 46 53.57 4.63 26.22
N GLU A 47 52.99 5.73 26.67
CA GLU A 47 51.61 6.19 26.51
C GLU A 47 50.95 5.77 25.18
N PRO A 48 49.67 5.36 25.17
CA PRO A 48 49.00 4.96 23.94
C PRO A 48 48.84 6.16 23.01
N SER A 49 49.54 6.15 21.88
CA SER A 49 49.23 7.02 20.75
C SER A 49 47.84 6.62 20.22
N LEU A 50 46.92 7.59 20.28
CA LEU A 50 45.56 7.48 19.74
C LEU A 50 45.61 6.99 18.28
N PRO A 51 44.80 5.99 17.90
CA PRO A 51 44.66 5.64 16.49
C PRO A 51 44.00 6.79 15.74
N ASP A 52 44.60 7.16 14.61
CA ASP A 52 44.09 8.15 13.66
C ASP A 52 42.66 7.78 13.23
N LEU A 53 41.68 8.59 13.62
CA LEU A 53 40.28 8.45 13.21
C LEU A 53 40.15 8.87 11.75
N THR A 54 40.47 7.96 10.83
CA THR A 54 40.05 8.11 9.44
C THR A 54 38.53 7.95 9.37
N LEU A 55 37.84 9.08 9.19
CA LEU A 55 36.39 9.15 9.00
C LEU A 55 35.98 8.20 7.85
N PRO A 56 35.04 7.27 8.07
CA PRO A 56 34.53 6.45 6.98
C PRO A 56 33.83 7.34 5.95
N THR A 57 34.20 7.17 4.68
CA THR A 57 33.58 7.83 3.54
C THR A 57 32.07 7.61 3.59
N LEU A 58 31.31 8.71 3.68
CA LEU A 58 29.84 8.72 3.68
C LEU A 58 29.34 7.96 2.46
N THR A 59 28.74 6.80 2.68
CA THR A 59 27.93 6.12 1.66
C THR A 59 26.78 7.07 1.31
N PRO A 60 26.53 7.41 0.03
CA PRO A 60 25.39 8.25 -0.32
C PRO A 60 24.10 7.55 0.14
N THR A 61 23.45 8.11 1.15
CA THR A 61 22.14 7.66 1.62
C THR A 61 21.18 7.65 0.43
N PRO A 62 20.40 6.58 0.19
CA PRO A 62 19.35 6.62 -0.82
C PRO A 62 18.39 7.77 -0.47
N GLN A 63 18.41 8.82 -1.28
CA GLN A 63 17.51 9.95 -1.11
C GLN A 63 16.09 9.46 -1.45
N PRO A 64 15.11 9.61 -0.54
CA PRO A 64 13.73 9.22 -0.83
C PRO A 64 13.27 9.91 -2.10
N THR A 65 12.63 9.18 -3.02
CA THR A 65 12.04 9.76 -4.23
C THR A 65 11.14 10.92 -3.81
N PRO A 66 11.39 12.16 -4.26
CA PRO A 66 10.58 13.29 -3.85
C PRO A 66 9.12 13.02 -4.23
N LEU A 67 8.21 13.21 -3.27
CA LEU A 67 6.78 13.13 -3.54
C LEU A 67 6.44 14.12 -4.66
N PRO A 68 5.51 13.78 -5.57
CA PRO A 68 5.04 14.73 -6.57
C PRO A 68 4.56 16.02 -5.91
N THR A 69 5.15 17.14 -6.31
CA THR A 69 4.73 18.47 -5.86
C THR A 69 3.31 18.72 -6.32
N LYS A 70 2.42 19.07 -5.38
CA LYS A 70 1.03 19.38 -5.69
C LYS A 70 0.97 20.56 -6.69
N PRO A 71 0.19 20.47 -7.78
CA PRO A 71 -0.01 21.60 -8.68
C PRO A 71 -0.54 22.82 -7.93
N ARG A 72 -0.05 24.03 -8.29
CA ARG A 72 -0.57 25.30 -7.78
C ARG A 72 -1.29 26.03 -8.93
N PRO A 73 -2.61 25.92 -9.04
CA PRO A 73 -3.37 26.72 -9.99
C PRO A 73 -3.25 28.21 -9.68
N GLY A 74 -3.35 29.04 -10.72
CA GLY A 74 -3.44 30.50 -10.55
C GLY A 74 -4.75 30.90 -9.85
N TYR A 75 -4.75 32.06 -9.20
CA TYR A 75 -5.91 32.60 -8.51
C TYR A 75 -6.20 34.02 -9.02
N THR A 76 -7.42 34.26 -9.46
CA THR A 76 -7.95 35.60 -9.76
C THR A 76 -9.05 35.90 -8.74
N PRO A 77 -8.97 36.98 -7.94
CA PRO A 77 -10.02 37.28 -6.96
C PRO A 77 -11.40 37.37 -7.61
N VAL A 78 -12.36 36.60 -7.09
CA VAL A 78 -13.77 36.73 -7.48
C VAL A 78 -14.38 37.88 -6.68
N PRO A 79 -15.14 38.80 -7.31
CA PRO A 79 -15.88 39.83 -6.59
C PRO A 79 -16.84 39.25 -5.54
N ASP A 80 -16.96 39.89 -4.38
CA ASP A 80 -17.76 39.41 -3.24
C ASP A 80 -19.27 39.35 -3.50
N ASP A 81 -19.75 40.04 -4.54
CA ASP A 81 -21.16 40.04 -4.99
C ASP A 81 -21.53 38.83 -5.86
N VAL A 82 -20.54 38.01 -6.23
CA VAL A 82 -20.76 36.80 -7.05
C VAL A 82 -20.87 35.58 -6.15
N VAL A 83 -22.03 34.91 -6.18
CA VAL A 83 -22.24 33.66 -5.46
C VAL A 83 -21.57 32.51 -6.24
N SER A 84 -20.35 32.13 -5.87
CA SER A 84 -19.63 31.03 -6.52
C SER A 84 -20.21 29.64 -6.23
N PRO A 85 -20.13 28.70 -7.20
CA PRO A 85 -20.36 27.28 -6.95
C PRO A 85 -19.33 26.69 -5.99
N VAL A 86 -19.70 25.62 -5.29
CA VAL A 86 -18.83 24.88 -4.37
C VAL A 86 -18.99 23.37 -4.56
N VAL A 87 -17.92 22.63 -4.28
CA VAL A 87 -17.96 21.17 -4.25
C VAL A 87 -18.48 20.73 -2.89
N ILE A 88 -19.60 20.01 -2.88
CA ILE A 88 -20.27 19.52 -1.66
C ILE A 88 -19.93 18.06 -1.35
N ASP A 89 -19.54 17.28 -2.36
CA ASP A 89 -19.17 15.88 -2.17
C ASP A 89 -18.13 15.44 -3.20
N ARG A 90 -17.33 14.44 -2.83
CA ARG A 90 -16.35 13.80 -3.71
C ARG A 90 -16.17 12.33 -3.37
N SER A 91 -15.90 11.54 -4.40
CA SER A 91 -15.39 10.18 -4.29
C SER A 91 -14.09 10.08 -5.09
N PRO A 92 -12.98 9.61 -4.51
CA PRO A 92 -12.86 9.00 -3.17
C PRO A 92 -12.94 10.00 -2.00
N LEU A 93 -13.33 9.51 -0.82
CA LEU A 93 -13.33 10.32 0.40
C LEU A 93 -11.89 10.61 0.89
N PRO A 94 -11.68 11.71 1.65
CA PRO A 94 -10.37 11.98 2.24
C PRO A 94 -9.88 10.81 3.11
N GLY A 95 -8.67 10.32 2.80
CA GLY A 95 -8.05 9.18 3.49
C GLY A 95 -8.47 7.81 2.98
N GLU A 96 -9.40 7.75 2.03
CA GLU A 96 -9.81 6.51 1.38
C GLU A 96 -8.85 6.12 0.25
N ALA A 97 -8.53 4.83 0.17
CA ALA A 97 -7.76 4.26 -0.93
C ALA A 97 -8.70 3.78 -2.04
N ALA A 98 -8.68 4.45 -3.18
CA ALA A 98 -9.53 4.13 -4.32
C ALA A 98 -9.11 2.83 -5.02
N SER A 99 -10.04 2.09 -5.62
CA SER A 99 -9.63 1.02 -6.54
C SER A 99 -8.88 1.64 -7.74
N PRO A 100 -7.86 0.97 -8.32
CA PRO A 100 -7.16 1.48 -9.51
C PRO A 100 -8.04 1.74 -10.74
N ASP A 101 -9.22 1.15 -10.80
CA ASP A 101 -10.25 1.29 -11.83
C ASP A 101 -11.49 2.04 -11.33
N ALA A 102 -11.46 2.57 -10.10
CA ALA A 102 -12.58 3.33 -9.57
C ALA A 102 -12.76 4.65 -10.32
N PRO A 103 -14.00 5.04 -10.65
CA PRO A 103 -14.28 6.38 -11.15
C PRO A 103 -14.08 7.42 -10.04
N ILE A 104 -13.72 8.63 -10.45
CA ILE A 104 -13.63 9.81 -9.58
C ILE A 104 -14.92 10.60 -9.75
N GLN A 105 -15.63 10.84 -8.65
CA GLN A 105 -16.86 11.61 -8.67
C GLN A 105 -16.69 12.93 -7.93
N VAL A 106 -17.26 14.00 -8.48
CA VAL A 106 -17.32 15.33 -7.87
C VAL A 106 -18.74 15.85 -7.99
N VAL A 107 -19.33 16.24 -6.86
CA VAL A 107 -20.69 16.79 -6.78
C VAL A 107 -20.63 18.26 -6.38
N PHE A 108 -21.24 19.11 -7.18
CA PHE A 108 -21.38 20.54 -6.95
C PHE A 108 -22.70 20.86 -6.22
N ASP A 109 -22.75 22.01 -5.56
CA ASP A 109 -23.97 22.52 -4.91
C ASP A 109 -25.07 22.87 -5.92
N ARG A 110 -24.71 23.17 -7.17
CA ARG A 110 -25.60 23.63 -8.24
C ARG A 110 -25.22 23.09 -9.63
N ALA A 111 -26.06 23.39 -10.61
CA ALA A 111 -25.82 23.04 -12.01
C ALA A 111 -24.60 23.79 -12.59
N MET A 112 -23.72 23.06 -13.27
CA MET A 112 -22.48 23.58 -13.83
C MET A 112 -22.51 23.69 -15.36
N ASP A 113 -21.70 24.59 -15.93
CA ASP A 113 -21.37 24.54 -17.36
C ASP A 113 -20.41 23.37 -17.60
N ARG A 114 -20.93 22.31 -18.22
CA ARG A 114 -20.19 21.06 -18.46
C ARG A 114 -18.90 21.30 -19.25
N SER A 115 -18.95 22.13 -20.29
CA SER A 115 -17.80 22.39 -21.16
C SER A 115 -16.70 23.19 -20.44
N ALA A 116 -17.10 24.16 -19.63
CA ALA A 116 -16.18 24.96 -18.83
C ALA A 116 -15.51 24.12 -17.74
N VAL A 117 -16.26 23.22 -17.09
CA VAL A 117 -15.70 22.31 -16.07
C VAL A 117 -14.76 21.28 -16.70
N GLU A 118 -15.15 20.67 -17.83
CA GLU A 118 -14.32 19.67 -18.52
C GLU A 118 -12.97 20.22 -18.97
N SER A 119 -12.94 21.45 -19.49
CA SER A 119 -11.69 22.12 -19.87
C SER A 119 -10.83 22.56 -18.67
N ALA A 120 -11.46 22.76 -17.50
CA ALA A 120 -10.79 23.13 -16.26
C ALA A 120 -10.37 21.93 -15.39
N PHE A 121 -10.83 20.72 -15.71
CA PHE A 121 -10.57 19.50 -14.94
C PHE A 121 -9.26 18.83 -15.35
N GLN A 122 -8.39 18.55 -14.38
CA GLN A 122 -7.09 17.93 -14.61
C GLN A 122 -6.76 16.94 -13.50
N VAL A 123 -6.12 15.83 -13.86
CA VAL A 123 -5.62 14.82 -12.93
C VAL A 123 -4.12 14.71 -13.06
N TYR A 124 -3.43 14.68 -11.93
CA TYR A 124 -1.98 14.61 -11.84
C TYR A 124 -1.56 13.37 -11.05
N PRO A 125 -0.58 12.58 -11.53
CA PRO A 125 0.05 12.64 -12.85
C PRO A 125 -0.95 12.56 -13.99
N ALA A 126 -0.59 13.12 -15.16
CA ALA A 126 -1.47 13.22 -16.32
C ALA A 126 -2.08 11.84 -16.65
N THR A 127 -3.38 11.72 -16.41
CA THR A 127 -4.11 10.46 -16.53
C THR A 127 -5.18 10.61 -17.60
N PRO A 128 -5.10 9.86 -18.72
CA PRO A 128 -6.16 9.88 -19.72
C PRO A 128 -7.42 9.23 -19.17
N GLY A 129 -8.58 9.78 -19.53
CA GLY A 129 -9.87 9.26 -19.11
C GLY A 129 -11.02 9.98 -19.81
N GLU A 130 -12.23 9.53 -19.50
CA GLU A 130 -13.48 10.06 -20.03
C GLU A 130 -14.25 10.76 -18.91
N ILE A 131 -14.76 11.96 -19.19
CA ILE A 131 -15.66 12.66 -18.28
C ILE A 131 -17.10 12.37 -18.71
N LYS A 132 -17.95 12.00 -17.75
CA LYS A 132 -19.39 11.83 -17.91
C LYS A 132 -20.11 12.62 -16.84
N TRP A 133 -21.30 13.09 -17.19
CA TRP A 133 -22.20 13.78 -16.27
C TRP A 133 -23.38 12.87 -15.96
N THR A 134 -23.60 12.59 -14.69
CA THR A 134 -24.77 11.82 -14.25
C THR A 134 -26.01 12.71 -14.17
N ASP A 135 -25.81 13.98 -13.79
CA ASP A 135 -26.80 15.05 -13.77
C ASP A 135 -26.08 16.39 -14.07
N ASP A 136 -26.75 17.54 -13.93
CA ASP A 136 -26.14 18.85 -14.22
C ASP A 136 -25.12 19.32 -13.17
N ARG A 137 -24.97 18.59 -12.05
CA ARG A 137 -24.11 18.97 -10.91
C ARG A 137 -23.10 17.90 -10.53
N THR A 138 -23.09 16.75 -11.19
CA THR A 138 -22.30 15.58 -10.81
C THR A 138 -21.44 15.15 -11.98
N LEU A 139 -20.14 15.40 -11.82
CA LEU A 139 -19.09 14.98 -12.75
C LEU A 139 -18.54 13.62 -12.31
N VAL A 140 -18.39 12.71 -13.26
CA VAL A 140 -17.78 11.39 -13.10
C VAL A 140 -16.65 11.23 -14.11
N PHE A 141 -15.42 11.21 -13.63
CA PHE A 141 -14.24 10.92 -14.44
C PHE A 141 -13.87 9.43 -14.34
N THR A 142 -13.84 8.74 -15.48
CA THR A 142 -13.44 7.34 -15.57
C THR A 142 -12.06 7.25 -16.23
N PRO A 143 -11.00 6.80 -15.52
CA PRO A 143 -9.69 6.59 -16.13
C PRO A 143 -9.77 5.60 -17.30
N ALA A 144 -9.10 5.91 -18.42
CA ALA A 144 -9.07 5.03 -19.60
C ALA A 144 -8.22 3.77 -19.36
N GLN A 145 -7.28 3.85 -18.42
CA GLN A 145 -6.41 2.77 -18.00
C GLN A 145 -6.42 2.67 -16.48
N LYS A 146 -6.13 1.47 -15.97
CA LYS A 146 -5.98 1.26 -14.54
C LYS A 146 -4.85 2.14 -14.01
N LEU A 147 -5.17 2.91 -12.97
CA LEU A 147 -4.20 3.71 -12.25
C LEU A 147 -3.11 2.81 -11.63
N GLN A 148 -1.94 3.38 -11.38
CA GLN A 148 -0.88 2.67 -10.68
C GLN A 148 -1.35 2.36 -9.26
N ARG A 149 -1.14 1.12 -8.79
CA ARG A 149 -1.43 0.70 -7.41
C ARG A 149 -0.50 1.39 -6.41
N ALA A 150 -1.01 1.70 -5.22
CA ALA A 150 -0.29 2.49 -4.21
C ALA A 150 0.25 3.82 -4.78
N GLY A 151 -0.43 4.35 -5.81
CA GLY A 151 -0.11 5.62 -6.45
C GLY A 151 -0.80 6.78 -5.73
N VAL A 152 -0.21 7.97 -5.85
CA VAL A 152 -0.75 9.22 -5.32
C VAL A 152 -1.21 10.08 -6.50
N TYR A 153 -2.44 10.56 -6.44
CA TYR A 153 -3.05 11.36 -7.48
C TYR A 153 -3.66 12.64 -6.91
N ASP A 154 -3.46 13.75 -7.60
CA ASP A 154 -4.06 15.05 -7.32
C ASP A 154 -5.08 15.38 -8.42
N VAL A 155 -6.33 15.61 -8.01
CA VAL A 155 -7.38 16.12 -8.89
C VAL A 155 -7.47 17.62 -8.69
N VAL A 156 -7.51 18.35 -9.80
CA VAL A 156 -7.54 19.81 -9.84
C VAL A 156 -8.70 20.24 -10.74
N ILE A 157 -9.54 21.12 -10.22
CA ILE A 157 -10.56 21.84 -10.97
C ILE A 157 -10.18 23.31 -10.90
N ASP A 158 -9.70 23.84 -12.02
CA ASP A 158 -9.25 25.23 -12.10
C ASP A 158 -10.41 26.21 -11.86
N GLN A 159 -10.07 27.40 -11.39
CA GLN A 159 -11.04 28.47 -11.10
C GLN A 159 -11.87 28.87 -12.33
N ARG A 160 -11.40 28.57 -13.54
CA ARG A 160 -12.12 28.78 -14.79
C ARG A 160 -13.40 27.94 -14.93
N ALA A 161 -13.59 26.91 -14.10
CA ALA A 161 -14.85 26.19 -14.01
C ALA A 161 -15.99 27.15 -13.55
N ARG A 162 -17.10 27.12 -14.27
CA ARG A 162 -18.24 28.04 -14.06
C ARG A 162 -19.54 27.27 -13.87
N ASP A 163 -20.46 27.87 -13.15
CA ASP A 163 -21.84 27.39 -13.08
C ASP A 163 -22.62 27.66 -14.38
N ALA A 164 -23.82 27.11 -14.49
CA ALA A 164 -24.69 27.32 -15.65
C ALA A 164 -25.11 28.79 -15.85
N GLN A 165 -24.90 29.65 -14.85
CA GLN A 165 -25.16 31.09 -14.88
C GLN A 165 -23.89 31.91 -15.18
N GLY A 166 -22.73 31.25 -15.35
CA GLY A 166 -21.46 31.86 -15.70
C GLY A 166 -20.57 32.28 -14.52
N ALA A 167 -21.01 32.06 -13.27
CA ALA A 167 -20.24 32.39 -12.08
C ALA A 167 -19.07 31.40 -11.89
N PRO A 168 -17.83 31.87 -11.72
CA PRO A 168 -16.66 31.01 -11.54
C PRO A 168 -16.59 30.44 -10.12
N LEU A 169 -15.82 29.36 -9.95
CA LEU A 169 -15.41 28.90 -8.62
C LEU A 169 -14.69 30.03 -7.86
N ASN A 170 -14.87 30.07 -6.53
CA ASN A 170 -14.20 31.06 -5.69
C ASN A 170 -12.67 30.90 -5.78
N GLN A 171 -12.19 29.66 -5.77
CA GLN A 171 -10.79 29.31 -5.97
C GLN A 171 -10.70 27.95 -6.66
N ALA A 172 -9.53 27.62 -7.21
CA ALA A 172 -9.31 26.29 -7.77
C ALA A 172 -9.52 25.22 -6.69
N TYR A 173 -10.34 24.23 -7.00
CA TYR A 173 -10.61 23.12 -6.10
C TYR A 173 -9.60 22.01 -6.35
N GLN A 174 -8.97 21.50 -5.29
CA GLN A 174 -7.93 20.49 -5.41
C GLN A 174 -7.93 19.50 -4.25
N PHE A 175 -7.95 18.22 -4.56
CA PHE A 175 -7.86 17.16 -3.56
C PHE A 175 -6.91 16.05 -4.00
N ARG A 176 -6.35 15.37 -3.00
CA ARG A 176 -5.42 14.27 -3.19
C ARG A 176 -6.08 12.97 -2.76
N PHE A 177 -5.89 11.91 -3.53
CA PHE A 177 -6.28 10.56 -3.17
C PHE A 177 -5.15 9.58 -3.48
N THR A 178 -5.25 8.39 -2.89
CA THR A 178 -4.32 7.29 -3.17
C THR A 178 -5.08 6.09 -3.73
N THR A 179 -4.40 5.26 -4.49
CA THR A 179 -4.99 4.01 -4.99
C THR A 179 -4.61 2.84 -4.08
N ALA A 180 -5.49 1.85 -4.03
CA ALA A 180 -5.29 0.63 -3.28
C ALA A 180 -4.09 -0.16 -3.84
N GLY A 181 -3.12 -0.41 -2.95
CA GLY A 181 -1.97 -1.27 -3.20
C GLY A 181 -2.33 -2.74 -3.40
N TYR A 182 -1.32 -3.60 -3.37
CA TYR A 182 -1.53 -5.05 -3.30
C TYR A 182 -1.96 -5.47 -1.90
N LEU A 183 -2.64 -6.61 -1.80
CA LEU A 183 -2.89 -7.23 -0.51
C LEU A 183 -1.58 -7.85 -0.04
N GLU A 184 -1.10 -7.41 1.09
CA GLU A 184 0.16 -7.88 1.66
C GLU A 184 -0.06 -8.33 3.10
N VAL A 185 0.71 -9.33 3.51
CA VAL A 185 0.78 -9.74 4.92
C VAL A 185 1.58 -8.67 5.65
N ALA A 186 0.90 -7.87 6.47
CA ALA A 186 1.52 -6.84 7.29
C ALA A 186 2.27 -7.45 8.48
N GLN A 187 1.73 -8.54 9.06
CA GLN A 187 2.35 -9.18 10.21
C GLN A 187 1.93 -10.65 10.32
N VAL A 188 2.88 -11.48 10.74
CA VAL A 188 2.62 -12.85 11.20
C VAL A 188 3.02 -12.93 12.66
N ILE A 189 2.13 -13.48 13.48
CA ILE A 189 2.39 -13.73 14.91
C ILE A 189 2.23 -15.22 15.17
N PRO A 190 3.23 -15.92 15.74
CA PRO A 190 4.60 -15.43 16.03
C PRO A 190 5.36 -15.02 14.76
N ALA A 191 6.38 -14.16 14.90
CA ALA A 191 7.21 -13.75 13.77
C ALA A 191 7.91 -14.96 13.12
N PRO A 192 8.21 -14.92 11.81
CA PRO A 192 8.99 -15.97 11.16
C PRO A 192 10.30 -16.24 11.92
N ALA A 193 10.69 -17.51 12.03
CA ALA A 193 11.88 -17.97 12.77
C ALA A 193 11.86 -17.80 14.31
N THR A 194 10.68 -17.66 14.93
CA THR A 194 10.56 -17.76 16.41
C THR A 194 10.94 -19.18 16.86
N ALA A 195 12.07 -19.32 17.56
CA ALA A 195 12.59 -20.61 18.01
C ALA A 195 11.77 -21.23 19.16
N ASP A 196 11.11 -20.40 19.96
CA ASP A 196 10.39 -20.77 21.18
C ASP A 196 8.88 -20.49 21.07
N ALA A 197 8.27 -20.84 19.93
CA ALA A 197 6.81 -20.81 19.81
C ALA A 197 6.20 -22.03 20.53
N GLU A 198 5.26 -21.80 21.45
CA GLU A 198 4.59 -22.88 22.18
C GLU A 198 3.89 -23.85 21.19
N PRO A 199 4.07 -25.18 21.35
CA PRO A 199 3.36 -26.16 20.54
C PRO A 199 1.84 -26.01 20.65
N GLY A 200 1.17 -25.72 19.54
CA GLY A 200 -0.28 -25.43 19.50
C GLY A 200 -0.64 -23.95 19.54
N SER A 201 0.35 -23.04 19.54
CA SER A 201 0.13 -21.62 19.36
C SER A 201 -0.56 -21.32 18.02
N THR A 202 -1.46 -20.34 18.02
CA THR A 202 -2.23 -19.98 16.84
C THR A 202 -1.50 -18.92 16.03
N ILE A 203 -1.33 -19.18 14.72
CA ILE A 203 -0.76 -18.21 13.81
C ILE A 203 -1.80 -17.15 13.49
N THR A 204 -1.52 -15.90 13.85
CA THR A 204 -2.32 -14.75 13.45
C THR A 204 -1.64 -14.07 12.27
N VAL A 205 -2.34 -14.02 11.14
CA VAL A 205 -1.91 -13.27 9.95
C VAL A 205 -2.71 -11.97 9.91
N ILE A 206 -2.00 -10.85 9.90
CA ILE A 206 -2.58 -9.51 9.78
C ILE A 206 -2.24 -9.00 8.38
N PHE A 207 -3.25 -8.55 7.66
CA PHE A 207 -3.10 -7.98 6.33
C PHE A 207 -3.02 -6.45 6.39
N ASN A 208 -2.38 -5.86 5.38
CA ASN A 208 -2.29 -4.40 5.23
C ASN A 208 -3.64 -3.71 4.95
N ARG A 209 -4.71 -4.49 4.74
CA ARG A 209 -6.08 -4.03 4.55
C ARG A 209 -7.10 -5.09 4.99
N PRO A 210 -8.35 -4.72 5.31
CA PRO A 210 -9.41 -5.68 5.59
C PRO A 210 -9.63 -6.60 4.38
N ILE A 211 -9.85 -7.90 4.63
CA ILE A 211 -10.19 -8.86 3.59
C ILE A 211 -11.58 -9.43 3.87
N VAL A 212 -12.41 -9.49 2.83
CA VAL A 212 -13.68 -10.19 2.88
C VAL A 212 -13.39 -11.65 2.56
N PRO A 213 -13.63 -12.59 3.50
CA PRO A 213 -13.47 -14.00 3.21
C PRO A 213 -14.50 -14.42 2.16
N LEU A 214 -14.06 -15.19 1.15
CA LEU A 214 -14.99 -15.96 0.30
C LEU A 214 -15.44 -17.19 1.09
N THR A 215 -16.18 -17.00 2.18
CA THR A 215 -16.82 -18.11 2.89
C THR A 215 -18.18 -18.40 2.27
N ASN A 216 -18.48 -19.69 2.11
CA ASN A 216 -19.78 -20.18 1.65
C ASN A 216 -20.93 -19.51 2.43
N LEU A 217 -22.05 -19.29 1.73
CA LEU A 217 -23.22 -18.50 2.13
C LEU A 217 -23.75 -18.80 3.55
N ASP A 218 -23.52 -20.00 4.07
CA ASP A 218 -23.94 -20.44 5.40
C ASP A 218 -23.22 -19.71 6.56
N ALA A 219 -22.02 -19.18 6.33
CA ALA A 219 -21.24 -18.48 7.36
C ALA A 219 -21.62 -16.99 7.51
N GLN A 220 -22.33 -16.40 6.55
CA GLN A 220 -22.68 -14.97 6.52
C GLN A 220 -23.86 -14.62 7.44
N GLN A 221 -24.71 -15.58 7.78
CA GLN A 221 -25.93 -15.37 8.55
C GLN A 221 -25.68 -15.12 10.05
N ASN A 222 -24.43 -15.19 10.52
CA ASN A 222 -24.11 -15.13 11.95
C ASN A 222 -23.01 -14.13 12.31
N PHE A 223 -22.73 -13.12 11.47
CA PHE A 223 -21.75 -12.08 11.77
C PHE A 223 -22.44 -10.80 12.32
N PRO A 224 -22.22 -10.45 13.61
CA PRO A 224 -22.61 -9.14 14.11
C PRO A 224 -21.60 -8.06 13.67
N GLN A 225 -22.00 -7.25 12.67
CA GLN A 225 -21.41 -5.94 12.30
C GLN A 225 -19.91 -5.93 11.91
N PRO A 226 -19.34 -4.83 11.34
CA PRO A 226 -18.17 -4.91 10.47
C PRO A 226 -16.96 -5.51 11.20
N ALA A 227 -16.65 -6.76 10.85
CA ALA A 227 -15.61 -7.53 11.49
C ALA A 227 -14.24 -6.91 11.17
N ARG A 228 -13.57 -6.39 12.19
CA ARG A 228 -12.10 -6.24 12.18
C ARG A 228 -11.54 -7.65 11.99
N SER A 229 -11.28 -8.04 10.75
CA SER A 229 -11.05 -9.43 10.35
C SER A 229 -9.66 -9.90 10.82
N ARG A 230 -9.62 -10.45 12.04
CA ARG A 230 -8.50 -11.27 12.53
C ARG A 230 -8.73 -12.69 12.03
N ILE A 231 -8.12 -13.06 10.92
CA ILE A 231 -8.26 -14.42 10.39
C ILE A 231 -7.39 -15.35 11.25
N LEU A 232 -8.06 -16.25 11.95
CA LEU A 232 -7.48 -17.22 12.85
C LEU A 232 -7.22 -18.52 12.07
N LEU A 233 -6.03 -18.68 11.50
CA LEU A 233 -5.63 -19.92 10.86
C LEU A 233 -5.12 -20.89 11.94
N LYS A 234 -5.97 -21.85 12.33
CA LYS A 234 -5.60 -22.92 13.28
C LYS A 234 -4.83 -24.02 12.55
N PHE A 235 -3.51 -23.98 12.65
CA PHE A 235 -2.65 -25.11 12.31
C PHE A 235 -2.21 -25.79 13.61
N ARG A 236 -2.40 -27.12 13.70
CA ARG A 236 -1.96 -27.93 14.84
C ARG A 236 -0.72 -28.69 14.37
N PHE A 237 0.47 -28.31 14.85
CA PHE A 237 1.72 -28.99 14.51
C PHE A 237 2.32 -29.73 15.70
N CYS A 238 2.86 -30.91 15.41
CA CYS A 238 3.58 -31.78 16.32
C CYS A 238 5.04 -31.86 15.83
N GLY A 239 5.93 -30.98 16.31
CA GLY A 239 7.38 -31.04 16.03
C GLY A 239 8.07 -29.72 15.65
N ARG A 240 9.40 -29.68 15.85
CA ARG A 240 10.32 -28.54 15.71
C ARG A 240 10.44 -28.07 14.26
N LEU A 241 10.20 -26.78 14.01
CA LEU A 241 10.27 -26.16 12.69
C LEU A 241 11.64 -25.47 12.48
N ILE A 242 12.44 -25.97 11.53
CA ILE A 242 13.52 -25.22 10.90
C ILE A 242 13.05 -24.97 9.46
N PHE A 243 12.95 -23.71 9.05
CA PHE A 243 12.69 -23.34 7.65
C PHE A 243 13.90 -22.57 7.12
N THR A 244 14.57 -23.17 6.14
CA THR A 244 15.61 -22.57 5.30
C THR A 244 14.98 -21.68 4.23
#